data_AF-A0A3B3Z9N6-F1
#
_entry.id   AF-A0A3B3Z9N6-F1
#
_cell.length_a   1.000
_cell.length_b   1.000
_cell.length_c   1.000
_cell.angle_alpha   90.00
_cell.angle_beta   90.00
_cell.angle_gamma   90.00
#
_symmetry.space_group_name_H-M   'P 1'
#
loop_
_entity.id
_entity.type
_entity.pdbx_description
1 polymer ?
#
loop_
_entity_poly.entity_id
_entity_poly.type
_entity_poly.pdbx_seq_one_letter_code
_entity_poly.pdbx_strand_id
1 'polypeptide(L)'
;MFSLFSDCPGTQSDQAGKASSCAGCPNQKLCASGATKAPDPAIAEIGEKLSTVKHKILVLSGKGGVGKSTFSAHLAHALASDGTKEVALLDVDICGPSAPRIMGLEGEQVHQSGSGWSPVYVEDNLAVMSIGFLLGSPDDAVIWRGPKKNGMIKQFLRDVDWGDLDYLIIDTPPGTSDEHLSIVQYLSATNVDGAVVITTPQEVSLQDVRKEIRFCQKVKLPIIGVVENMSGFVCPNCKNTSQIFPPTSGGAEKLCADLSLPLLGKVPLDPRIARSCDEGRSFLSDIPESPAALAYQRIVLSKHPLFLQRIVDYKEVRSYRGNGTIKERPNTVSVSQFCCGSLSLCTFVFCLQVSKITVPTGKPSRVPHDYNSYQQIDHLVHF
;
A
#
# COMPACT_ATOMS: atom_id res chain seq x y z
N MET A 1 44.16 18.84 5.38
CA MET A 1 43.62 19.83 4.42
C MET A 1 42.20 19.42 4.02
N PHE A 2 41.23 19.52 4.95
CA PHE A 2 39.82 19.16 4.73
C PHE A 2 38.95 20.17 5.51
N SER A 3 38.99 21.46 5.14
CA SER A 3 38.32 22.53 5.89
C SER A 3 37.79 23.66 4.99
N LEU A 4 37.18 23.35 3.85
CA LEU A 4 36.63 24.39 2.94
C LEU A 4 35.13 24.26 2.65
N PHE A 5 34.37 23.44 3.39
CA PHE A 5 32.94 23.21 3.11
C PHE A 5 32.00 23.39 4.31
N SER A 6 32.41 24.08 5.38
CA SER A 6 31.56 24.28 6.56
C SER A 6 30.57 25.45 6.44
N ASP A 7 30.80 26.41 5.54
CA ASP A 7 30.04 27.68 5.51
C ASP A 7 29.28 27.94 4.19
N CYS A 8 28.82 26.89 3.49
CA CYS A 8 27.98 27.07 2.31
C CYS A 8 26.57 27.53 2.73
N PRO A 9 26.07 28.70 2.27
CA PRO A 9 24.74 29.19 2.62
C PRO A 9 23.61 28.35 2.01
N GLY A 10 23.91 27.43 1.09
CA GLY A 10 22.94 26.62 0.37
C GLY A 10 22.36 27.34 -0.85
N THR A 11 21.89 26.57 -1.84
CA THR A 11 21.40 27.07 -3.15
C THR A 11 20.07 27.81 -3.08
N GLN A 12 19.33 27.65 -1.99
CA GLN A 12 18.04 28.31 -1.72
C GLN A 12 18.18 29.60 -0.89
N SER A 13 19.37 29.89 -0.35
CA SER A 13 19.59 31.08 0.47
C SER A 13 19.66 32.36 -0.36
N ASP A 14 19.25 33.48 0.20
CA ASP A 14 19.45 34.81 -0.40
C ASP A 14 20.94 35.17 -0.58
N GLN A 15 21.81 34.49 0.17
CA GLN A 15 23.26 34.62 0.11
C GLN A 15 23.92 33.62 -0.86
N ALA A 16 23.14 32.76 -1.53
CA ALA A 16 23.64 31.80 -2.51
C ALA A 16 24.38 32.51 -3.65
N GLY A 17 25.66 32.18 -3.88
CA GLY A 17 26.49 32.82 -4.89
C GLY A 17 26.95 34.26 -4.54
N LYS A 18 26.50 34.80 -3.40
CA LYS A 18 26.80 36.18 -2.93
C LYS A 18 27.65 36.21 -1.65
N ALA A 19 27.58 35.17 -0.82
CA ALA A 19 28.38 35.08 0.40
C ALA A 19 29.89 35.00 0.09
N SER A 20 30.71 35.44 1.05
CA SER A 20 32.17 35.30 0.98
C SER A 20 32.61 33.83 0.80
N SER A 21 31.88 32.89 1.40
CA SER A 21 32.09 31.45 1.26
C SER A 21 31.77 30.91 -0.14
N CYS A 22 31.06 31.66 -0.99
CA CYS A 22 30.77 31.28 -2.38
C CYS A 22 31.87 31.73 -3.36
N ALA A 23 32.82 32.56 -2.93
CA ALA A 23 33.88 33.08 -3.79
C ALA A 23 34.79 31.95 -4.30
N GLY A 24 34.85 31.79 -5.63
CA GLY A 24 35.63 30.72 -6.27
C GLY A 24 34.87 29.39 -6.42
N CYS A 25 33.60 29.32 -6.02
CA CYS A 25 32.75 28.17 -6.29
C CYS A 25 32.40 28.08 -7.79
N PRO A 26 32.57 26.92 -8.45
CA PRO A 26 32.21 26.74 -9.87
C PRO A 26 30.75 27.12 -10.19
N ASN A 27 29.85 26.90 -9.23
CA ASN A 27 28.42 27.19 -9.36
C ASN A 27 28.02 28.58 -8.85
N GLN A 28 28.96 29.45 -8.49
CA GLN A 28 28.69 30.77 -7.90
C GLN A 28 27.76 31.62 -8.78
N LYS A 29 28.02 31.72 -10.08
CA LYS A 29 27.20 32.50 -11.02
C LYS A 29 25.77 31.95 -11.13
N LEU A 30 25.63 30.63 -11.16
CA LEU A 30 24.33 29.96 -11.23
C LEU A 30 23.52 30.21 -9.96
N CYS A 31 24.12 30.05 -8.77
CA CYS A 31 23.48 30.37 -7.50
C CYS A 31 23.12 31.87 -7.38
N ALA A 32 24.03 32.76 -7.80
CA ALA A 32 23.82 34.21 -7.74
C ALA A 32 22.69 34.68 -8.68
N SER A 33 22.49 33.98 -9.81
CA SER A 33 21.42 34.27 -10.77
C SER A 33 20.01 33.98 -10.22
N GLY A 34 19.91 33.24 -9.11
CA GLY A 34 18.63 32.79 -8.58
C GLY A 34 17.97 31.66 -9.39
N ALA A 35 18.60 31.20 -10.48
CA ALA A 35 18.10 30.07 -11.27
C ALA A 35 17.92 28.79 -10.43
N THR A 36 18.73 28.62 -9.38
CA THR A 36 18.59 27.50 -8.43
C THR A 36 17.38 27.62 -7.49
N LYS A 37 16.78 28.80 -7.38
CA LYS A 37 15.55 29.06 -6.60
C LYS A 37 14.28 28.83 -7.41
N ALA A 38 14.36 28.85 -8.74
CA ALA A 38 13.21 28.56 -9.56
C ALA A 38 12.78 27.11 -9.32
N PRO A 39 11.50 26.83 -9.04
CA PRO A 39 11.00 25.46 -8.98
C PRO A 39 11.25 24.79 -10.33
N ASP A 40 11.61 23.51 -10.30
CA ASP A 40 11.82 22.72 -11.52
C ASP A 40 10.53 22.81 -12.36
N PRO A 41 10.59 23.28 -13.63
CA PRO A 41 9.41 23.45 -14.47
C PRO A 41 8.59 22.16 -14.61
N ALA A 42 9.23 21.00 -14.45
CA ALA A 42 8.53 19.73 -14.48
C ALA A 42 7.56 19.51 -13.32
N ILE A 43 7.70 20.24 -12.20
CA ILE A 43 6.73 20.15 -11.11
C ILE A 43 5.34 20.60 -11.59
N ALA A 44 5.26 21.67 -12.41
CA ALA A 44 4.00 22.11 -12.99
C ALA A 44 3.46 21.12 -14.01
N GLU A 45 4.32 20.59 -14.89
CA GLU A 45 3.95 19.57 -15.88
C GLU A 45 3.42 18.28 -15.21
N ILE A 46 4.07 17.83 -14.14
CA ILE A 46 3.61 16.70 -13.32
C ILE A 46 2.27 17.00 -12.66
N GLY A 47 2.09 18.23 -12.17
CA GLY A 47 0.82 18.74 -11.64
C GLY A 47 -0.34 18.57 -12.62
N GLU A 48 -0.13 18.98 -13.87
CA GLU A 48 -1.11 18.82 -14.95
C GLU A 48 -1.32 17.36 -15.32
N LYS A 49 -0.25 16.59 -15.47
CA LYS A 49 -0.33 15.17 -15.86
C LYS A 49 -1.02 14.29 -14.84
N LEU A 50 -0.81 14.54 -13.55
CA LEU A 50 -1.43 13.79 -12.47
C LEU A 50 -2.74 14.43 -11.97
N SER A 51 -3.30 15.38 -12.71
CA SER A 51 -4.58 16.01 -12.38
C SER A 51 -5.78 15.06 -12.56
N THR A 52 -5.67 14.09 -13.46
CA THR A 52 -6.68 13.03 -13.71
C THR A 52 -6.67 11.93 -12.64
N VAL A 53 -5.61 11.84 -11.85
CA VAL A 53 -5.47 10.84 -10.78
C VAL A 53 -6.16 11.33 -9.52
N LYS A 54 -7.25 10.66 -9.12
CA LYS A 54 -8.08 11.10 -7.97
C LYS A 54 -7.36 10.95 -6.64
N HIS A 55 -6.76 9.78 -6.38
CA HIS A 55 -6.05 9.49 -5.14
C HIS A 55 -4.61 9.05 -5.39
N LYS A 56 -3.67 9.59 -4.63
CA LYS A 56 -2.23 9.33 -4.72
C LYS A 56 -1.73 8.92 -3.33
N ILE A 57 -1.32 7.66 -3.20
CA ILE A 57 -0.95 7.05 -1.92
C ILE A 57 0.50 6.58 -1.99
N LEU A 58 1.34 7.11 -1.10
CA LEU A 58 2.73 6.66 -0.97
C LEU A 58 2.79 5.49 0.01
N VAL A 59 3.55 4.45 -0.31
CA VAL A 59 3.82 3.34 0.61
C VAL A 59 5.28 3.43 1.04
N LEU A 60 5.49 3.77 2.32
CA LEU A 60 6.80 4.03 2.91
C LEU A 60 7.21 2.91 3.86
N SER A 61 8.51 2.74 4.08
CA SER A 61 9.04 1.84 5.12
C SER A 61 10.37 2.34 5.64
N GLY A 62 10.62 2.21 6.94
CA GLY A 62 11.89 2.64 7.54
C GLY A 62 13.08 1.72 7.20
N LYS A 63 12.83 0.45 6.85
CA LYS A 63 13.88 -0.53 6.52
C LYS A 63 13.48 -1.45 5.38
N GLY A 64 14.48 -2.02 4.70
CA GLY A 64 14.27 -3.08 3.72
C GLY A 64 13.75 -4.38 4.36
N GLY A 65 13.01 -5.17 3.58
CA GLY A 65 12.55 -6.50 4.00
C GLY A 65 11.32 -6.54 4.91
N VAL A 66 10.64 -5.42 5.17
CA VAL A 66 9.35 -5.41 5.91
C VAL A 66 8.15 -5.88 5.07
N GLY A 67 8.37 -6.17 3.78
CA GLY A 67 7.31 -6.52 2.84
C GLY A 67 6.54 -5.31 2.29
N LYS A 68 7.19 -4.14 2.16
CA LYS A 68 6.61 -2.92 1.59
C LYS A 68 6.06 -3.15 0.18
N SER A 69 6.89 -3.60 -0.76
CA SER A 69 6.49 -3.84 -2.15
C SER A 69 5.41 -4.91 -2.28
N THR A 70 5.50 -5.98 -1.47
CA THR A 70 4.43 -6.98 -1.34
C THR A 70 3.13 -6.34 -0.89
N PHE A 71 3.16 -5.49 0.15
CA PHE A 71 1.99 -4.78 0.62
C PHE A 71 1.43 -3.83 -0.46
N SER A 72 2.27 -3.06 -1.15
CA SER A 72 1.88 -2.15 -2.23
C SER A 72 1.15 -2.89 -3.36
N ALA A 73 1.68 -4.02 -3.81
CA ALA A 73 1.06 -4.90 -4.81
C ALA A 73 -0.31 -5.45 -4.36
N HIS A 74 -0.40 -5.95 -3.12
CA HIS A 74 -1.64 -6.49 -2.59
C HIS A 74 -2.68 -5.40 -2.32
N LEU A 75 -2.26 -4.20 -1.92
CA LEU A 75 -3.14 -3.04 -1.81
C LEU A 75 -3.72 -2.67 -3.19
N ALA A 76 -2.89 -2.67 -4.23
CA ALA A 76 -3.34 -2.40 -5.59
C ALA A 76 -4.34 -3.46 -6.08
N HIS A 77 -4.07 -4.75 -5.92
CA HIS A 77 -5.05 -5.81 -6.21
C HIS A 77 -6.33 -5.70 -5.38
N ALA A 78 -6.23 -5.35 -4.10
CA ALA A 78 -7.41 -5.19 -3.25
C ALA A 78 -8.31 -4.03 -3.72
N LEU A 79 -7.72 -2.91 -4.16
CA LEU A 79 -8.46 -1.79 -4.73
C LEU A 79 -9.04 -2.14 -6.11
N ALA A 80 -8.27 -2.82 -6.96
CA ALA A 80 -8.70 -3.25 -8.29
C ALA A 80 -9.79 -4.34 -8.25
N SER A 81 -9.96 -5.03 -7.12
CA SER A 81 -11.07 -5.99 -6.95
C SER A 81 -12.46 -5.37 -7.08
N ASP A 82 -12.57 -4.05 -6.91
CA ASP A 82 -13.70 -3.27 -7.39
C ASP A 82 -13.47 -2.92 -8.87
N GLY A 83 -14.10 -3.68 -9.77
CA GLY A 83 -13.99 -3.48 -11.22
C GLY A 83 -14.55 -2.14 -11.74
N THR A 84 -15.07 -1.27 -10.86
CA THR A 84 -15.42 0.11 -11.20
C THR A 84 -14.28 1.11 -10.97
N LYS A 85 -13.14 0.63 -10.43
CA LYS A 85 -11.97 1.44 -10.09
C LYS A 85 -10.82 1.20 -11.03
N GLU A 86 -10.22 2.28 -11.50
CA GLU A 86 -8.96 2.26 -12.24
C GLU A 86 -7.79 2.46 -11.27
N VAL A 87 -6.88 1.48 -11.22
CA VAL A 87 -5.79 1.42 -10.24
C VAL A 87 -4.46 1.27 -10.93
N ALA A 88 -3.44 1.97 -10.41
CA ALA A 88 -2.07 1.81 -10.87
C ALA A 88 -1.09 1.66 -9.72
N LEU A 89 -0.05 0.84 -9.94
CA LEU A 89 1.11 0.70 -9.08
C LEU A 89 2.34 1.27 -9.78
N LEU A 90 2.95 2.30 -9.18
CA LEU A 90 4.22 2.85 -9.59
C LEU A 90 5.32 2.40 -8.62
N ASP A 91 6.27 1.60 -9.13
CA ASP A 91 7.46 1.17 -8.41
C ASP A 91 8.61 2.13 -8.67
N VAL A 92 8.99 2.88 -7.62
CA VAL A 92 10.14 3.79 -7.65
C VAL A 92 11.34 3.25 -6.84
N ASP A 93 11.32 1.99 -6.43
CA ASP A 93 12.46 1.33 -5.79
C ASP A 93 13.50 0.90 -6.84
N ILE A 94 14.19 1.89 -7.40
CA ILE A 94 15.07 1.74 -8.57
C ILE A 94 16.20 0.72 -8.35
N CYS A 95 16.65 0.54 -7.11
CA CYS A 95 17.77 -0.35 -6.79
C CYS A 95 17.39 -1.82 -6.62
N GLY A 96 16.11 -2.11 -6.40
CA GLY A 96 15.61 -3.46 -6.19
C GLY A 96 14.17 -3.58 -6.67
N PRO A 97 13.89 -3.35 -7.96
CA PRO A 97 12.54 -3.41 -8.50
C PRO A 97 12.00 -4.81 -8.27
N SER A 98 10.87 -4.90 -7.55
CA SER A 98 10.23 -6.17 -7.25
C SER A 98 8.81 -6.26 -7.79
N ALA A 99 8.24 -5.13 -8.22
CA ALA A 99 6.88 -5.10 -8.74
C ALA A 99 6.67 -5.99 -9.98
N PRO A 100 7.56 -6.01 -11.01
CA PRO A 100 7.37 -6.90 -12.15
C PRO A 100 7.24 -8.38 -11.77
N ARG A 101 8.08 -8.85 -10.85
CA ARG A 101 8.02 -10.22 -10.30
C ARG A 101 6.73 -10.48 -9.55
N ILE A 102 6.43 -9.64 -8.55
CA ILE A 102 5.27 -9.81 -7.66
C ILE A 102 3.95 -9.78 -8.44
N MET A 103 3.87 -8.95 -9.48
CA MET A 103 2.67 -8.77 -10.28
C MET A 103 2.58 -9.72 -11.49
N GLY A 104 3.57 -10.60 -11.70
CA GLY A 104 3.55 -11.56 -12.81
C GLY A 104 3.81 -10.97 -14.19
N LEU A 105 4.58 -9.87 -14.25
CA LEU A 105 4.90 -9.11 -15.47
C LEU A 105 6.38 -9.22 -15.84
N GLU A 106 7.07 -10.29 -15.45
CA GLU A 106 8.47 -10.47 -15.85
C GLU A 106 8.60 -10.70 -17.36
N GLY A 107 9.54 -10.00 -17.98
CA GLY A 107 9.77 -10.05 -19.42
C GLY A 107 8.92 -9.06 -20.23
N GLU A 108 7.94 -8.41 -19.60
CA GLU A 108 7.19 -7.32 -20.21
C GLU A 108 8.06 -6.07 -20.36
N GLN A 109 7.75 -5.26 -21.38
CA GLN A 109 8.48 -4.04 -21.69
C GLN A 109 7.52 -2.87 -21.83
N VAL A 110 8.00 -1.69 -21.44
CA VAL A 110 7.24 -0.45 -21.63
C VAL A 110 7.21 -0.08 -23.10
N HIS A 111 6.01 0.18 -23.61
CA HIS A 111 5.83 0.71 -24.95
C HIS A 111 5.82 2.24 -24.93
N GLN A 112 6.57 2.85 -25.83
CA GLN A 112 6.53 4.28 -26.06
C GLN A 112 5.53 4.61 -27.18
N SER A 113 4.55 5.45 -26.86
CA SER A 113 3.52 5.94 -27.78
C SER A 113 3.66 7.46 -27.99
N GLY A 114 2.76 8.05 -28.79
CA GLY A 114 2.71 9.50 -29.00
C GLY A 114 2.25 10.28 -27.77
N SER A 115 1.52 9.66 -26.83
CA SER A 115 1.04 10.29 -25.59
C SER A 115 2.01 10.13 -24.41
N GLY A 116 2.94 9.18 -24.49
CA GLY A 116 3.90 8.87 -23.44
C GLY A 116 4.26 7.40 -23.38
N TRP A 117 4.80 6.97 -22.24
CA TRP A 117 5.01 5.57 -21.89
C TRP A 117 3.70 4.93 -21.44
N SER A 118 3.31 3.86 -22.10
CA SER A 118 2.15 3.07 -21.69
C SER A 118 2.55 2.13 -20.55
N PRO A 119 1.83 2.14 -19.41
CA PRO A 119 2.08 1.18 -18.34
C PRO A 119 1.68 -0.23 -18.77
N VAL A 120 2.21 -1.22 -18.07
CA VAL A 120 1.95 -2.64 -18.33
C VAL A 120 0.77 -3.09 -17.47
N TYR A 121 -0.25 -3.71 -18.07
CA TYR A 121 -1.47 -4.11 -17.38
C TYR A 121 -1.38 -5.54 -16.86
N VAL A 122 -1.76 -5.72 -15.59
CA VAL A 122 -1.91 -7.03 -14.92
C VAL A 122 -3.32 -7.56 -15.13
N GLU A 123 -4.29 -6.66 -14.99
CA GLU A 123 -5.73 -6.87 -15.22
C GLU A 123 -6.25 -5.66 -16.00
N ASP A 124 -7.47 -5.72 -16.56
CA ASP A 124 -8.02 -4.64 -17.39
C ASP A 124 -8.02 -3.27 -16.70
N ASN A 125 -8.13 -3.24 -15.36
CA ASN A 125 -8.20 -2.03 -14.53
C ASN A 125 -7.02 -1.88 -13.55
N LEU A 126 -5.94 -2.66 -13.74
CA LEU A 126 -4.75 -2.64 -12.88
C LEU A 126 -3.46 -2.54 -13.71
N ALA A 127 -2.88 -1.34 -13.71
CA ALA A 127 -1.66 -1.03 -14.44
C ALA A 127 -0.44 -0.97 -13.50
N VAL A 128 0.74 -1.26 -14.04
CA VAL A 128 2.01 -1.24 -13.31
C VAL A 128 3.06 -0.50 -14.14
N MET A 129 3.86 0.34 -13.48
CA MET A 129 5.08 0.91 -14.03
C MET A 129 6.23 0.66 -13.06
N SER A 130 7.35 0.15 -13.57
CA SER A 130 8.56 -0.11 -12.79
C SER A 130 9.79 0.10 -13.67
N ILE A 131 10.92 0.44 -13.04
CA ILE A 131 12.21 0.46 -13.72
C ILE A 131 12.58 -0.91 -14.30
N GLY A 132 12.07 -2.01 -13.71
CA GLY A 132 12.37 -3.36 -14.17
C GLY A 132 11.98 -3.62 -15.63
N PHE A 133 10.97 -2.91 -16.15
CA PHE A 133 10.56 -3.01 -17.56
C PHE A 133 11.48 -2.27 -18.55
N LEU A 134 12.36 -1.41 -18.04
CA LEU A 134 13.31 -0.62 -18.83
C LEU A 134 14.73 -1.22 -18.80
N LEU A 135 14.95 -2.25 -17.98
CA LEU A 135 16.23 -2.97 -17.92
C LEU A 135 16.32 -3.99 -19.05
N GLY A 136 17.53 -4.19 -19.57
CA GLY A 136 17.78 -5.18 -20.64
C GLY A 136 17.70 -6.62 -20.12
N SER A 137 18.08 -6.82 -18.86
CA SER A 137 17.99 -8.09 -18.14
C SER A 137 17.53 -7.86 -16.69
N PRO A 138 16.75 -8.79 -16.10
CA PRO A 138 16.41 -8.77 -14.67
C PRO A 138 17.64 -8.81 -13.73
N ASP A 139 18.75 -9.39 -14.20
CA ASP A 139 20.00 -9.50 -13.43
C ASP A 139 20.88 -8.24 -13.52
N ASP A 140 20.47 -7.23 -14.29
CA ASP A 140 21.26 -6.01 -14.47
C ASP A 140 21.25 -5.19 -13.17
N ALA A 141 22.41 -5.11 -12.52
CA ALA A 141 22.56 -4.28 -11.32
C ALA A 141 22.39 -2.79 -11.66
N VAL A 142 21.35 -2.17 -11.10
CA VAL A 142 21.07 -0.74 -11.28
C VAL A 142 21.93 0.11 -10.33
N ILE A 143 23.19 0.34 -10.72
CA ILE A 143 24.12 1.19 -9.96
C ILE A 143 24.03 2.63 -10.48
N TRP A 144 22.93 3.31 -10.16
CA TRP A 144 22.68 4.68 -10.61
C TRP A 144 22.99 5.70 -9.52
N ARG A 145 23.64 6.80 -9.90
CA ARG A 145 23.87 7.95 -9.00
C ARG A 145 22.57 8.74 -8.81
N GLY A 146 22.44 9.40 -7.66
CA GLY A 146 21.24 10.16 -7.24
C GLY A 146 20.57 10.99 -8.35
N PRO A 147 21.29 11.84 -9.11
CA PRO A 147 20.67 12.64 -10.16
C PRO A 147 19.96 11.82 -11.25
N LYS A 148 20.50 10.65 -11.61
CA LYS A 148 19.89 9.76 -12.60
C LYS A 148 18.63 9.09 -12.04
N LYS A 149 18.65 8.70 -10.76
CA LYS A 149 17.47 8.17 -10.07
C LYS A 149 16.35 9.20 -9.98
N ASN A 150 16.67 10.43 -9.56
CA ASN A 150 15.70 11.53 -9.48
C ASN A 150 15.14 11.87 -10.86
N GLY A 151 15.99 11.88 -11.89
CA GLY A 151 15.56 12.03 -13.28
C GLY A 151 14.57 10.95 -13.71
N MET A 152 14.78 9.69 -13.31
CA MET A 152 13.86 8.59 -13.63
C MET A 152 12.53 8.73 -12.89
N ILE A 153 12.53 9.06 -11.60
CA ILE A 153 11.29 9.35 -10.85
C ILE A 153 10.49 10.46 -11.53
N LYS A 154 11.18 11.54 -11.93
CA LYS A 154 10.59 12.65 -12.68
C LYS A 154 9.99 12.19 -14.01
N GLN A 155 10.67 11.32 -14.76
CA GLN A 155 10.15 10.76 -16.01
C GLN A 155 8.92 9.88 -15.76
N PHE A 156 8.91 9.04 -14.73
CA PHE A 156 7.71 8.24 -14.42
C PHE A 156 6.48 9.08 -14.09
N LEU A 157 6.66 10.18 -13.37
CA LEU A 157 5.54 11.06 -13.00
C LEU A 157 5.05 11.94 -14.16
N ARG A 158 5.90 12.21 -15.15
CA ARG A 158 5.62 13.14 -16.26
C ARG A 158 5.27 12.45 -17.57
N ASP A 159 6.04 11.43 -17.93
CA ASP A 159 6.07 10.83 -19.27
C ASP A 159 5.20 9.57 -19.36
N VAL A 160 4.73 9.02 -18.24
CA VAL A 160 3.80 7.88 -18.23
C VAL A 160 2.38 8.35 -18.48
N ASP A 161 1.71 7.69 -19.42
CA ASP A 161 0.32 7.94 -19.74
C ASP A 161 -0.59 7.10 -18.84
N TRP A 162 -0.96 7.69 -17.70
CA TRP A 162 -1.79 7.04 -16.69
C TRP A 162 -3.28 7.00 -17.05
N GLY A 163 -3.74 7.83 -17.99
CA GLY A 163 -5.17 8.01 -18.24
C GLY A 163 -5.94 8.58 -17.05
N ASP A 164 -7.19 8.14 -16.88
CA ASP A 164 -8.04 8.47 -15.75
C ASP A 164 -7.90 7.39 -14.67
N LEU A 165 -7.34 7.74 -13.51
CA LEU A 165 -7.13 6.79 -12.40
C LEU A 165 -7.91 7.18 -11.15
N ASP A 166 -8.50 6.19 -10.49
CA ASP A 166 -9.01 6.37 -9.13
C ASP A 166 -7.87 6.35 -8.10
N TYR A 167 -6.92 5.42 -8.24
CA TYR A 167 -5.83 5.23 -7.27
C TYR A 167 -4.48 5.03 -7.95
N LEU A 168 -3.51 5.85 -7.59
CA LEU A 168 -2.08 5.65 -7.88
C LEU A 168 -1.35 5.30 -6.58
N ILE A 169 -0.93 4.04 -6.46
CA ILE A 169 -0.12 3.52 -5.37
C ILE A 169 1.35 3.66 -5.76
N ILE A 170 2.14 4.33 -4.92
CA ILE A 170 3.55 4.60 -5.18
C ILE A 170 4.40 3.81 -4.19
N ASP A 171 5.08 2.77 -4.66
CA ASP A 171 6.01 1.96 -3.88
C ASP A 171 7.39 2.63 -3.83
N THR A 172 7.72 3.26 -2.70
CA THR A 172 8.97 4.02 -2.56
C THR A 172 10.15 3.14 -2.18
N PRO A 173 11.42 3.52 -2.36
CA PRO A 173 12.54 2.78 -1.77
C PRO A 173 12.48 2.75 -0.22
N PRO A 174 13.18 1.82 0.44
CA PRO A 174 13.22 1.76 1.90
C PRO A 174 14.14 2.82 2.53
N GLY A 175 13.79 3.25 3.74
CA GLY A 175 14.56 4.21 4.56
C GLY A 175 14.45 5.65 4.07
N THR A 176 14.95 6.61 4.87
CA THR A 176 14.83 8.04 4.57
C THR A 176 15.92 8.51 3.58
N SER A 177 15.77 8.18 2.30
CA SER A 177 16.74 8.50 1.26
C SER A 177 16.36 9.75 0.44
N ASP A 178 17.28 10.25 -0.39
CA ASP A 178 17.03 11.44 -1.25
C ASP A 178 15.90 11.21 -2.26
N GLU A 179 15.62 9.95 -2.62
CA GLU A 179 14.49 9.57 -3.48
C GLU A 179 13.14 9.98 -2.86
N HIS A 180 12.99 9.90 -1.52
CA HIS A 180 11.76 10.31 -0.82
C HIS A 180 11.53 11.81 -0.88
N LEU A 181 12.60 12.59 -0.70
CA LEU A 181 12.52 14.05 -0.85
C LEU A 181 12.14 14.43 -2.27
N SER A 182 12.73 13.74 -3.24
CA SER A 182 12.50 14.00 -4.67
C SER A 182 11.05 13.72 -5.04
N ILE A 183 10.49 12.58 -4.64
CA ILE A 183 9.09 12.25 -4.97
C ILE A 183 8.10 13.19 -4.31
N VAL A 184 8.30 13.55 -3.03
CA VAL A 184 7.44 14.52 -2.34
C VAL A 184 7.55 15.91 -2.98
N GLN A 185 8.75 16.31 -3.41
CA GLN A 185 8.95 17.57 -4.12
C GLN A 185 8.26 17.58 -5.49
N TYR A 186 8.41 16.52 -6.29
CA TYR A 186 7.76 16.45 -7.60
C TYR A 186 6.24 16.38 -7.51
N LEU A 187 5.72 15.73 -6.47
CA LEU A 187 4.29 15.67 -6.20
C LEU A 187 3.75 16.92 -5.48
N SER A 188 4.58 17.91 -5.15
CA SER A 188 4.17 19.10 -4.38
C SER A 188 3.13 19.98 -5.08
N ALA A 189 3.05 19.93 -6.42
CA ALA A 189 2.01 20.59 -7.21
C ALA A 189 0.76 19.72 -7.44
N THR A 190 0.74 18.51 -6.85
CA THR A 190 -0.39 17.60 -6.89
C THR A 190 -1.04 17.48 -5.52
N ASN A 191 -2.29 17.04 -5.46
CA ASN A 191 -2.92 16.67 -4.20
C ASN A 191 -2.55 15.23 -3.83
N VAL A 192 -1.62 15.06 -2.89
CA VAL A 192 -1.24 13.76 -2.32
C VAL A 192 -2.09 13.50 -1.09
N ASP A 193 -2.84 12.40 -1.07
CA ASP A 193 -3.73 12.05 0.03
C ASP A 193 -2.96 11.64 1.30
N GLY A 194 -1.80 11.02 1.13
CA GLY A 194 -0.85 10.76 2.20
C GLY A 194 -0.04 9.49 2.02
N ALA A 195 0.61 9.08 3.10
CA ALA A 195 1.47 7.91 3.17
C ALA A 195 0.90 6.81 4.09
N VAL A 196 1.02 5.56 3.64
CA VAL A 196 0.89 4.36 4.46
C VAL A 196 2.29 3.89 4.84
N VAL A 197 2.55 3.74 6.13
CA VAL A 197 3.88 3.34 6.63
C VAL A 197 3.86 1.87 7.05
N ILE A 198 4.76 1.07 6.47
CA ILE A 198 4.88 -0.37 6.72
C ILE A 198 5.98 -0.65 7.74
N THR A 199 5.67 -1.47 8.74
CA THR A 199 6.62 -1.92 9.77
C THR A 199 6.46 -3.41 10.06
N THR A 200 7.39 -3.98 10.83
CA THR A 200 7.22 -5.28 11.48
C THR A 200 7.27 -5.13 13.02
N PRO A 201 6.81 -6.14 13.79
CA PRO A 201 6.81 -6.08 15.27
C PRO A 201 8.18 -5.92 15.93
N GLN A 202 9.26 -6.15 15.17
CA GLN A 202 10.64 -6.14 15.65
C GLN A 202 11.08 -4.72 16.01
N GLU A 203 11.72 -4.54 17.16
CA GLU A 203 12.14 -3.22 17.66
C GLU A 203 13.05 -2.46 16.67
N VAL A 204 13.95 -3.17 16.00
CA VAL A 204 14.83 -2.58 14.98
C VAL A 204 14.01 -1.94 13.84
N SER A 205 12.89 -2.56 13.44
CA SER A 205 11.97 -1.96 12.46
C SER A 205 11.29 -0.71 12.99
N LEU A 206 10.83 -0.75 14.24
CA LEU A 206 10.08 0.34 14.85
C LEU A 206 10.94 1.60 15.01
N GLN A 207 12.23 1.44 15.32
CA GLN A 207 13.16 2.56 15.41
C GLN A 207 13.33 3.30 14.08
N ASP A 208 13.44 2.57 12.97
CA ASP A 208 13.58 3.19 11.65
C ASP A 208 12.26 3.81 11.18
N VAL A 209 11.12 3.18 11.50
CA VAL A 209 9.79 3.75 11.21
C VAL A 209 9.53 5.03 12.01
N ARG A 210 10.06 5.18 13.24
CA ARG A 210 10.00 6.47 13.96
C ARG A 210 10.74 7.58 13.21
N LYS A 211 11.84 7.28 12.51
CA LYS A 211 12.55 8.25 11.68
C LYS A 211 11.73 8.60 10.44
N GLU A 212 11.12 7.60 9.81
CA GLU A 212 10.26 7.75 8.64
C GLU A 212 9.03 8.64 8.92
N ILE A 213 8.37 8.42 10.06
CA ILE A 213 7.24 9.25 10.50
C ILE A 213 7.68 10.71 10.73
N ARG A 214 8.84 10.91 11.37
CA ARG A 214 9.39 12.26 11.56
C ARG A 214 9.77 12.92 10.25
N PHE A 215 10.23 12.15 9.27
CA PHE A 215 10.48 12.63 7.91
C PHE A 215 9.18 13.16 7.29
N CYS A 216 8.12 12.35 7.29
CA CYS A 216 6.79 12.75 6.78
C CYS A 216 6.30 14.05 7.43
N GLN A 217 6.42 14.16 8.76
CA GLN A 217 6.04 15.37 9.50
C GLN A 217 6.84 16.61 9.07
N LYS A 218 8.16 16.47 8.86
CA LYS A 218 9.03 17.57 8.42
C LYS A 218 8.68 18.06 7.02
N VAL A 219 8.39 17.15 6.10
CA VAL A 219 8.01 17.48 4.71
C VAL A 219 6.51 17.76 4.56
N LYS A 220 5.76 17.73 5.66
CA LYS A 220 4.31 17.94 5.72
C LYS A 220 3.50 16.97 4.85
N LEU A 221 4.01 15.74 4.68
CA LEU A 221 3.29 14.65 4.02
C LEU A 221 2.28 14.06 5.02
N PRO A 222 0.97 14.05 4.73
CA PRO A 222 -0.03 13.43 5.59
C PRO A 222 0.25 11.94 5.76
N ILE A 223 0.01 11.40 6.96
CA ILE A 223 0.14 9.97 7.22
C ILE A 223 -1.28 9.41 7.38
N ILE A 224 -1.66 8.53 6.45
CA ILE A 224 -2.94 7.82 6.46
C ILE A 224 -2.97 6.86 7.65
N GLY A 225 -1.86 6.16 7.88
CA GLY A 225 -1.66 5.34 9.05
C GLY A 225 -0.51 4.36 8.90
N VAL A 226 -0.36 3.50 9.91
CA VAL A 226 0.69 2.49 9.99
C VAL A 226 0.07 1.10 9.80
N VAL A 227 0.77 0.22 9.09
CA VAL A 227 0.45 -1.21 9.00
C VAL A 227 1.60 -2.02 9.61
N GLU A 228 1.25 -2.91 10.54
CA GLU A 228 2.19 -3.89 11.07
C GLU A 228 2.10 -5.17 10.23
N ASN A 229 3.08 -5.38 9.36
CA ASN A 229 3.20 -6.60 8.57
C ASN A 229 3.93 -7.70 9.35
N MET A 230 3.74 -8.94 8.95
CA MET A 230 4.34 -10.13 9.57
C MET A 230 3.99 -10.27 11.06
N SER A 231 2.78 -9.86 11.44
CA SER A 231 2.30 -9.82 12.83
C SER A 231 1.75 -11.19 13.27
N GLY A 232 2.64 -12.04 13.78
CA GLY A 232 2.29 -13.41 14.18
C GLY A 232 2.06 -14.33 12.98
N PHE A 233 1.62 -15.56 13.24
CA PHE A 233 1.40 -16.62 12.26
C PHE A 233 0.17 -17.42 12.65
N VAL A 234 -0.73 -17.70 11.69
CA VAL A 234 -1.89 -18.57 11.91
C VAL A 234 -1.65 -19.89 11.21
N CYS A 235 -1.55 -20.98 11.98
CA CYS A 235 -1.31 -22.30 11.40
C CYS A 235 -2.48 -22.72 10.50
N PRO A 236 -2.25 -23.04 9.21
CA PRO A 236 -3.34 -23.39 8.31
C PRO A 236 -4.05 -24.68 8.71
N ASN A 237 -3.35 -25.60 9.39
CA ASN A 237 -3.87 -26.89 9.83
C ASN A 237 -4.68 -26.80 11.13
N CYS A 238 -4.07 -26.34 12.23
CA CYS A 238 -4.72 -26.35 13.56
C CYS A 238 -5.38 -25.01 13.95
N LYS A 239 -5.26 -23.96 13.12
CA LYS A 239 -5.78 -22.59 13.37
C LYS A 239 -5.21 -21.89 14.60
N ASN A 240 -4.23 -22.48 15.27
CA ASN A 240 -3.56 -21.84 16.40
C ASN A 240 -2.73 -20.64 15.93
N THR A 241 -2.68 -19.59 16.73
CA THR A 241 -1.92 -18.38 16.45
C THR A 241 -0.62 -18.40 17.25
N SER A 242 0.50 -18.14 16.59
CA SER A 242 1.83 -18.07 17.21
C SER A 242 2.47 -16.72 16.94
N GLN A 243 3.09 -16.12 17.95
CA GLN A 243 3.85 -14.88 17.79
C GLN A 243 5.29 -15.22 17.42
N ILE A 244 5.59 -15.25 16.11
CA ILE A 244 6.94 -15.55 15.60
C ILE A 244 7.93 -14.45 15.99
N PHE A 245 7.49 -13.20 15.93
CA PHE A 245 8.27 -12.03 16.34
C PHE A 245 7.53 -11.31 17.46
N PRO A 246 7.71 -11.74 18.72
CA PRO A 246 7.00 -11.12 19.83
C PRO A 246 7.45 -9.66 20.02
N PRO A 247 6.52 -8.71 20.13
CA PRO A 247 6.88 -7.32 20.38
C PRO A 247 7.41 -7.18 21.82
N THR A 248 8.60 -6.61 21.97
CA THR A 248 9.20 -6.35 23.30
C THR A 248 8.71 -5.05 23.92
N SER A 249 8.25 -4.11 23.08
CA SER A 249 7.87 -2.76 23.47
C SER A 249 6.39 -2.44 23.21
N GLY A 250 5.56 -3.41 22.84
CA GLY A 250 4.16 -3.17 22.43
C GLY A 250 3.96 -2.92 20.94
N GLY A 251 5.00 -3.04 20.12
CA GLY A 251 4.89 -3.11 18.66
C GLY A 251 4.40 -1.80 18.02
N ALA A 252 3.76 -1.93 16.86
CA ALA A 252 3.17 -0.81 16.14
C ALA A 252 2.01 -0.16 16.91
N GLU A 253 1.29 -0.90 17.75
CA GLU A 253 0.19 -0.35 18.56
C GLU A 253 0.69 0.73 19.51
N LYS A 254 1.75 0.44 20.28
CA LYS A 254 2.34 1.45 21.18
C LYS A 254 2.95 2.60 20.39
N LEU A 255 3.65 2.31 19.29
CA LEU A 255 4.21 3.35 18.42
C LEU A 255 3.14 4.32 17.91
N CYS A 256 2.01 3.79 17.45
CA CYS A 256 0.87 4.59 16.97
C CYS A 256 0.24 5.41 18.09
N ALA A 257 0.11 4.84 19.29
CA ALA A 257 -0.38 5.57 20.47
C ALA A 257 0.57 6.71 20.88
N ASP A 258 1.88 6.44 20.95
CA ASP A 258 2.91 7.43 21.31
C ASP A 258 2.92 8.63 20.36
N LEU A 259 2.70 8.38 19.06
CA LEU A 259 2.78 9.38 17.99
C LEU A 259 1.42 9.90 17.53
N SER A 260 0.33 9.46 18.17
CA SER A 260 -1.04 9.82 17.82
C SER A 260 -1.38 9.56 16.34
N LEU A 261 -0.99 8.39 15.83
CA LEU A 261 -1.25 7.95 14.46
C LEU A 261 -2.27 6.81 14.40
N PRO A 262 -3.04 6.68 13.30
CA PRO A 262 -3.90 5.52 13.09
C PRO A 262 -3.10 4.24 12.83
N LEU A 263 -3.42 3.16 13.55
CA LEU A 263 -3.03 1.81 13.14
C LEU A 263 -4.11 1.25 12.22
N LEU A 264 -3.79 1.09 10.93
CA LEU A 264 -4.74 0.63 9.92
C LEU A 264 -5.06 -0.87 10.07
N GLY A 265 -4.05 -1.64 10.48
CA GLY A 265 -4.21 -3.07 10.66
C GLY A 265 -2.91 -3.81 10.90
N LYS A 266 -3.07 -5.12 11.13
CA LYS A 266 -2.00 -6.07 11.38
C LYS A 266 -2.15 -7.24 10.41
N VAL A 267 -1.13 -7.48 9.59
CA VAL A 267 -1.13 -8.55 8.57
C VAL A 267 -0.29 -9.73 9.09
N PRO A 268 -0.89 -10.90 9.37
CA PRO A 268 -0.13 -12.06 9.84
C PRO A 268 0.76 -12.64 8.76
N LEU A 269 1.83 -13.33 9.16
CA LEU A 269 2.65 -14.15 8.27
C LEU A 269 1.79 -15.24 7.66
N ASP A 270 1.83 -15.31 6.33
CA ASP A 270 1.30 -16.42 5.57
C ASP A 270 2.33 -16.83 4.50
N PRO A 271 2.93 -18.03 4.59
CA PRO A 271 3.95 -18.47 3.63
C PRO A 271 3.42 -18.56 2.20
N ARG A 272 2.10 -18.61 2.02
CA ARG A 272 1.46 -18.66 0.71
C ARG A 272 1.51 -17.30 0.01
N ILE A 273 1.66 -16.18 0.73
CA ILE A 273 1.91 -14.86 0.12
C ILE A 273 3.21 -14.87 -0.65
N ALA A 274 4.29 -15.39 -0.05
CA ALA A 274 5.59 -15.48 -0.71
C ALA A 274 5.50 -16.31 -2.00
N ARG A 275 4.83 -17.47 -1.94
CA ARG A 275 4.58 -18.29 -3.13
C ARG A 275 3.77 -17.54 -4.20
N SER A 276 2.70 -16.85 -3.83
CA SER A 276 1.89 -16.07 -4.78
C SER A 276 2.71 -14.97 -5.45
N CYS A 277 3.56 -14.25 -4.71
CA CYS A 277 4.49 -13.27 -5.26
C CYS A 277 5.52 -13.90 -6.21
N ASP A 278 6.09 -15.05 -5.85
CA ASP A 278 7.06 -15.76 -6.69
C ASP A 278 6.43 -16.33 -7.96
N GLU A 279 5.13 -16.59 -7.95
CA GLU A 279 4.40 -17.08 -9.11
C GLU A 279 3.72 -15.94 -9.89
N GLY A 280 3.81 -14.69 -9.42
CA GLY A 280 3.18 -13.55 -10.05
C GLY A 280 1.64 -13.58 -10.00
N ARG A 281 1.06 -14.16 -8.94
CA ARG A 281 -0.38 -14.36 -8.79
C ARG A 281 -0.95 -13.54 -7.65
N SER A 282 -2.20 -13.09 -7.80
CA SER A 282 -2.91 -12.40 -6.72
C SER A 282 -3.28 -13.35 -5.58
N PHE A 283 -2.60 -13.22 -4.45
CA PHE A 283 -2.93 -13.95 -3.22
C PHE A 283 -4.37 -13.72 -2.74
N LEU A 284 -4.89 -12.51 -2.96
CA LEU A 284 -6.25 -12.14 -2.56
C LEU A 284 -7.31 -12.91 -3.36
N SER A 285 -7.02 -13.21 -4.62
CA SER A 285 -7.89 -14.01 -5.50
C SER A 285 -7.72 -15.51 -5.26
N ASP A 286 -6.49 -15.97 -5.03
CA ASP A 286 -6.17 -17.38 -4.84
C ASP A 286 -6.63 -17.91 -3.48
N ILE A 287 -6.51 -17.12 -2.40
CA ILE A 287 -6.76 -17.54 -1.02
C ILE A 287 -7.53 -16.46 -0.23
N PRO A 288 -8.77 -16.10 -0.65
CA PRO A 288 -9.53 -14.99 -0.09
C PRO A 288 -9.90 -15.19 1.39
N GLU A 289 -10.08 -16.45 1.81
CA GLU A 289 -10.49 -16.80 3.18
C GLU A 289 -9.31 -16.82 4.18
N SER A 290 -8.09 -16.53 3.74
CA SER A 290 -6.94 -16.52 4.64
C SER A 290 -7.03 -15.34 5.63
N PRO A 291 -6.53 -15.51 6.87
CA PRO A 291 -6.48 -14.40 7.83
C PRO A 291 -5.72 -13.17 7.30
N ALA A 292 -4.70 -13.38 6.47
CA ALA A 292 -3.95 -12.30 5.84
C ALA A 292 -4.76 -11.59 4.75
N ALA A 293 -5.47 -12.32 3.87
CA ALA A 293 -6.31 -11.70 2.84
C ALA A 293 -7.44 -10.87 3.46
N LEU A 294 -8.07 -11.39 4.51
CA LEU A 294 -9.06 -10.64 5.29
C LEU A 294 -8.46 -9.40 5.97
N ALA A 295 -7.18 -9.45 6.39
CA ALA A 295 -6.50 -8.28 6.95
C ALA A 295 -6.27 -7.19 5.89
N TYR A 296 -5.84 -7.56 4.67
CA TYR A 296 -5.75 -6.62 3.55
C TYR A 296 -7.10 -5.98 3.21
N GLN A 297 -8.15 -6.79 3.08
CA GLN A 297 -9.50 -6.30 2.84
C GLN A 297 -9.95 -5.34 3.94
N ARG A 298 -9.68 -5.64 5.21
CA ARG A 298 -10.02 -4.74 6.33
C ARG A 298 -9.21 -3.44 6.33
N ILE A 299 -7.95 -3.47 5.88
CA ILE A 299 -7.12 -2.26 5.78
C ILE A 299 -7.68 -1.35 4.68
N VAL A 300 -8.04 -1.92 3.53
CA VAL A 300 -8.73 -1.18 2.47
C VAL A 300 -10.08 -0.70 2.97
N LEU A 301 -10.92 -1.56 3.53
CA LEU A 301 -12.25 -1.19 4.03
C LEU A 301 -12.22 -0.44 5.36
N SER A 302 -11.05 -0.09 5.88
CA SER A 302 -10.92 0.62 7.15
C SER A 302 -11.64 1.97 7.04
N LYS A 303 -12.16 2.49 8.17
CA LYS A 303 -12.99 3.71 8.24
C LYS A 303 -12.29 5.00 7.77
N HIS A 304 -11.14 4.90 7.10
CA HIS A 304 -10.44 6.03 6.53
C HIS A 304 -11.24 6.57 5.33
N PRO A 305 -11.55 7.88 5.27
CA PRO A 305 -12.36 8.47 4.20
C PRO A 305 -11.85 8.17 2.78
N LEU A 306 -10.54 7.97 2.63
CA LEU A 306 -9.88 7.66 1.34
C LEU A 306 -10.29 6.34 0.71
N PHE A 307 -10.68 5.35 1.51
CA PHE A 307 -11.09 4.04 1.02
C PHE A 307 -12.60 3.80 1.17
N LEU A 308 -13.33 4.80 1.68
CA LEU A 308 -14.77 4.77 1.84
C LEU A 308 -15.46 5.19 0.53
N GLN A 309 -15.49 4.29 -0.44
CA GLN A 309 -16.53 4.30 -1.47
C GLN A 309 -17.15 2.92 -1.59
N ARG A 310 -18.33 2.80 -0.96
CA ARG A 310 -19.39 1.77 -1.07
C ARG A 310 -18.98 0.33 -1.45
N ILE A 311 -19.23 -0.60 -0.53
CA ILE A 311 -19.43 -2.03 -0.85
C ILE A 311 -20.81 -2.19 -1.50
N VAL A 312 -20.86 -2.73 -2.72
CA VAL A 312 -21.99 -3.52 -3.24
C VAL A 312 -21.63 -5.00 -3.05
N ASP A 313 -22.63 -5.78 -2.65
CA ASP A 313 -22.58 -7.16 -2.13
C ASP A 313 -21.57 -8.13 -2.78
N TYR A 314 -20.55 -8.54 -2.02
CA TYR A 314 -19.72 -9.71 -2.33
C TYR A 314 -20.39 -11.04 -1.91
N LYS A 315 -21.73 -11.15 -1.99
CA LYS A 315 -22.47 -12.35 -1.58
C LYS A 315 -23.28 -13.07 -2.65
N GLU A 316 -23.40 -12.55 -3.87
CA GLU A 316 -24.22 -13.21 -4.91
C GLU A 316 -23.53 -13.37 -6.27
N VAL A 317 -22.33 -13.98 -6.33
CA VAL A 317 -21.89 -14.62 -7.57
C VAL A 317 -21.11 -15.89 -7.26
N ARG A 318 -21.82 -17.02 -7.13
CA ARG A 318 -21.38 -18.37 -7.59
C ARG A 318 -22.40 -19.45 -7.25
N SER A 319 -23.42 -19.55 -8.10
CA SER A 319 -24.10 -20.82 -8.38
C SER A 319 -24.63 -20.77 -9.81
N TYR A 320 -23.77 -20.99 -10.80
CA TYR A 320 -24.21 -21.44 -12.11
C TYR A 320 -23.12 -22.31 -12.77
N ARG A 321 -23.28 -23.62 -12.59
CA ARG A 321 -22.93 -24.63 -13.59
C ARG A 321 -24.10 -25.62 -13.68
N GLY A 322 -24.81 -25.59 -14.80
CA GLY A 322 -25.42 -26.78 -15.40
C GLY A 322 -26.92 -26.98 -15.25
N ASN A 323 -27.60 -26.75 -16.37
CA ASN A 323 -28.81 -27.42 -16.90
C ASN A 323 -30.19 -26.98 -16.38
N GLY A 324 -30.94 -26.33 -17.28
CA GLY A 324 -32.40 -26.29 -17.22
C GLY A 324 -33.00 -24.96 -17.68
N THR A 325 -33.66 -24.98 -18.83
CA THR A 325 -34.55 -23.92 -19.36
C THR A 325 -35.61 -23.44 -18.35
N ILE A 326 -35.89 -22.12 -18.31
CA ILE A 326 -37.23 -21.46 -18.41
C ILE A 326 -37.23 -20.01 -17.80
N LYS A 327 -37.53 -19.03 -18.68
CA LYS A 327 -38.33 -17.76 -18.59
C LYS A 327 -38.06 -16.62 -17.58
N GLU A 328 -37.98 -15.41 -18.18
CA GLU A 328 -38.24 -13.99 -17.77
C GLU A 328 -38.91 -13.73 -16.40
N ARG A 329 -38.61 -12.68 -15.61
CA ARG A 329 -38.57 -11.21 -15.85
C ARG A 329 -37.77 -10.45 -14.75
N PRO A 330 -37.39 -9.17 -14.97
CA PRO A 330 -36.57 -8.40 -14.02
C PRO A 330 -37.42 -7.63 -12.99
N ASN A 331 -37.00 -7.63 -11.72
CA ASN A 331 -37.47 -6.66 -10.73
C ASN A 331 -36.40 -5.58 -10.55
N THR A 332 -36.72 -4.40 -11.05
CA THR A 332 -36.11 -3.11 -10.77
C THR A 332 -36.16 -2.80 -9.27
N VAL A 333 -35.01 -2.44 -8.68
CA VAL A 333 -34.97 -1.64 -7.45
C VAL A 333 -34.17 -0.39 -7.74
N SER A 334 -34.88 0.72 -7.94
CA SER A 334 -34.34 2.07 -7.96
C SER A 334 -33.94 2.48 -6.54
N VAL A 335 -32.70 2.93 -6.32
CA VAL A 335 -32.35 3.68 -5.12
C VAL A 335 -32.05 5.12 -5.52
N SER A 336 -32.97 5.99 -5.14
CA SER A 336 -32.94 7.43 -5.31
C SER A 336 -31.78 8.07 -4.56
N GLN A 337 -31.06 8.89 -5.31
CA GLN A 337 -30.25 10.04 -4.97
C GLN A 337 -30.68 10.75 -3.66
N PHE A 338 -29.75 10.89 -2.71
CA PHE A 338 -29.85 11.91 -1.64
C PHE A 338 -28.59 12.77 -1.65
N CYS A 339 -28.74 13.97 -2.21
CA CYS A 339 -27.92 15.14 -1.95
C CYS A 339 -28.56 15.94 -0.80
N CYS A 340 -27.82 16.17 0.28
CA CYS A 340 -27.87 17.35 1.17
C CYS A 340 -26.74 17.16 2.19
N GLY A 341 -25.85 18.10 2.48
CA GLY A 341 -26.10 19.53 2.63
C GLY A 341 -26.26 19.85 4.12
N SER A 342 -25.17 20.28 4.75
CA SER A 342 -25.12 21.19 5.91
C SER A 342 -25.63 20.73 7.30
N LEU A 343 -24.68 20.76 8.25
CA LEU A 343 -24.79 21.10 9.69
C LEU A 343 -25.67 20.31 10.68
N SER A 344 -24.98 19.95 11.77
CA SER A 344 -25.41 19.99 13.19
C SER A 344 -25.88 18.68 13.85
N LEU A 345 -25.41 18.56 15.10
CA LEU A 345 -25.56 17.51 16.09
C LEU A 345 -26.98 16.91 16.16
N CYS A 346 -27.06 15.57 16.21
CA CYS A 346 -27.97 14.88 17.12
C CYS A 346 -27.52 13.43 17.39
N THR A 347 -27.38 13.14 18.68
CA THR A 347 -27.19 11.84 19.33
C THR A 347 -28.26 10.85 18.88
N PHE A 348 -27.87 9.67 18.36
CA PHE A 348 -28.81 8.55 18.16
C PHE A 348 -28.40 7.34 19.00
N VAL A 349 -29.26 7.06 19.98
CA VAL A 349 -29.33 5.85 20.81
C VAL A 349 -29.88 4.71 19.94
N PHE A 350 -29.15 3.60 19.82
CA PHE A 350 -29.64 2.40 19.14
C PHE A 350 -30.48 1.56 20.10
N CYS A 351 -31.77 1.41 19.80
CA CYS A 351 -32.69 0.50 20.48
C CYS A 351 -32.69 -0.86 19.75
N LEU A 352 -32.36 -1.93 20.46
CA LEU A 352 -32.45 -3.31 20.00
C LEU A 352 -33.92 -3.73 19.84
N GLN A 353 -34.30 -4.22 18.67
CA GLN A 353 -35.55 -4.96 18.49
C GLN A 353 -35.23 -6.42 18.12
N VAL A 354 -35.40 -7.29 19.12
CA VAL A 354 -35.29 -8.75 19.04
C VAL A 354 -36.50 -9.30 18.29
N SER A 355 -36.28 -9.99 17.18
CA SER A 355 -37.32 -10.76 16.48
C SER A 355 -37.33 -12.20 16.99
N LYS A 356 -38.50 -12.62 17.48
CA LYS A 356 -38.82 -13.92 18.07
C LYS A 356 -38.63 -15.06 17.06
N ILE A 357 -37.90 -16.11 17.45
CA ILE A 357 -37.93 -17.43 16.80
C ILE A 357 -38.84 -18.33 17.64
N THR A 358 -39.90 -18.83 17.03
CA THR A 358 -40.84 -19.81 17.58
C THR A 358 -40.25 -21.21 17.48
N VAL A 359 -40.15 -21.93 18.61
CA VAL A 359 -39.73 -23.35 18.69
C VAL A 359 -40.98 -24.24 18.79
N PRO A 360 -41.12 -25.32 18.00
CA PRO A 360 -42.14 -26.33 18.24
C PRO A 360 -41.69 -27.32 19.31
N THR A 361 -42.54 -27.51 20.31
CA THR A 361 -42.40 -28.45 21.43
C THR A 361 -42.68 -29.89 21.01
N GLY A 362 -41.75 -30.82 21.27
CA GLY A 362 -41.95 -32.26 21.26
C GLY A 362 -41.41 -32.90 22.55
N LYS A 363 -42.23 -33.71 23.22
CA LYS A 363 -42.02 -34.29 24.57
C LYS A 363 -40.91 -35.36 24.65
N PRO A 364 -40.42 -35.70 25.87
CA PRO A 364 -39.19 -36.48 26.07
C PRO A 364 -39.46 -37.98 26.29
N SER A 365 -38.52 -38.83 25.88
CA SER A 365 -38.48 -40.25 26.26
C SER A 365 -37.06 -40.72 26.59
N ARG A 366 -36.82 -40.88 27.90
CA ARG A 366 -36.01 -41.86 28.65
C ARG A 366 -34.61 -42.31 28.15
N VAL A 367 -33.67 -42.10 29.07
CA VAL A 367 -32.29 -42.66 29.19
C VAL A 367 -32.35 -44.13 29.66
N PRO A 368 -31.34 -44.97 29.32
CA PRO A 368 -30.35 -45.48 30.31
C PRO A 368 -28.90 -45.41 29.76
N HIS A 369 -27.92 -44.83 30.48
CA HIS A 369 -26.99 -45.44 31.46
C HIS A 369 -26.18 -46.66 30.98
N ASP A 370 -24.86 -46.46 30.81
CA ASP A 370 -23.72 -47.36 31.12
C ASP A 370 -22.41 -46.53 30.94
N TYR A 371 -21.64 -46.14 31.98
CA TYR A 371 -20.66 -46.82 32.85
C TYR A 371 -19.37 -47.37 32.18
N ASN A 372 -18.23 -46.77 32.59
CA ASN A 372 -16.84 -47.31 32.67
C ASN A 372 -16.15 -47.75 31.35
N SER A 373 -14.84 -47.66 31.11
CA SER A 373 -13.65 -47.67 31.98
C SER A 373 -12.35 -47.53 31.14
N TYR A 374 -11.33 -46.89 31.73
CA TYR A 374 -9.88 -47.22 31.73
C TYR A 374 -8.97 -47.29 30.47
N GLN A 375 -7.74 -46.79 30.72
CA GLN A 375 -6.40 -47.14 30.18
C GLN A 375 -6.05 -46.66 28.75
N GLN A 376 -5.09 -45.74 28.55
CA GLN A 376 -3.65 -45.74 28.87
C GLN A 376 -2.89 -46.87 28.15
N ILE A 377 -2.31 -46.55 26.99
CA ILE A 377 -1.14 -47.25 26.42
C ILE A 377 -0.23 -46.20 25.77
N ASP A 378 0.97 -46.07 26.35
CA ASP A 378 2.14 -45.41 25.80
C ASP A 378 2.89 -46.32 24.78
N HIS A 379 3.72 -45.67 23.96
CA HIS A 379 4.88 -46.18 23.19
C HIS A 379 4.70 -46.85 21.81
N LEU A 380 5.31 -46.21 20.79
CA LEU A 380 6.29 -46.72 19.80
C LEU A 380 6.40 -45.67 18.66
N VAL A 381 7.42 -44.81 18.57
CA VAL A 381 8.83 -45.03 18.19
C VAL A 381 9.00 -45.69 16.81
N HIS A 382 9.61 -44.90 15.90
CA HIS A 382 10.23 -45.22 14.60
C HIS A 382 9.35 -45.74 13.43
N PHE A 383 9.23 -44.91 12.37
CA PHE A 383 9.98 -45.09 11.12
C PHE A 383 10.12 -43.75 10.38
#